data_AF-A0A3A8QQP6-F1
#
_entry.id   AF-A0A3A8QQP6-F1
#
_cell.length_a   1.000
_cell.length_b   1.000
_cell.length_c   1.000
_cell.angle_alpha   90.00
_cell.angle_beta   90.00
_cell.angle_gamma   90.00
#
_symmetry.space_group_name_H-M   'P 1'
#
loop_
_entity.id
_entity.type
_entity.pdbx_description
1 polymer ?
#
loop_
_entity_poly.entity_id
_entity_poly.type
_entity_poly.pdbx_seq_one_letter_code
_entity_poly.pdbx_strand_id
1 'polypeptide(L)'
;MRAKLTPLSALLAGTLGVAVMAGCQTYDFEPVDPLAIAQTTKETVITARRSKPDVMLLVDISGSMTKPVNADLVVNGTRVCDLTEDGYVFACGEDYPCDTSKCPTRWSELQGAMGPFLAESGKLVRFGLTTYPVPPPQLPPPQKPSAAQLCAPATTGESVRVSIPVDKDLDEELLLHANSVNDSIQSIPNGGQGRPQGGTPTGESLKFTGTLFSGPSEDRDRIIILLTDGLPNCNEKNQYNGSSPECRCVVEPASACLSPEAPYYTRGCLDKNASVAAVEALQTNKISTIVIGFGAETSVGDGPSVLNEMARAGGYARTCKATVDCGAGDTCDVATGLCGRSFYQAGNREELASALKSISERFLPGEPCFTPLEKSQLPSDEKLIVVYIDGERTLAGPDTWSLEEGGVRFTGSACTKLEASRPEDPVTVEVRAIRQL
;
A
#
# COMPACT_ATOMS: atom_id res chain seq x y z
N MET A 1 18.17 -47.46 -8.71
CA MET A 1 17.90 -47.27 -10.15
C MET A 1 18.77 -46.13 -10.66
N ARG A 2 19.41 -46.33 -11.83
CA ARG A 2 20.07 -45.39 -12.76
C ARG A 2 20.29 -43.94 -12.27
N ALA A 3 21.53 -43.47 -12.11
CA ALA A 3 22.55 -43.10 -13.11
C ALA A 3 22.51 -41.61 -13.50
N LYS A 4 23.67 -40.94 -13.42
CA LYS A 4 24.33 -40.23 -14.53
C LYS A 4 25.67 -39.65 -14.06
N LEU A 5 26.75 -40.32 -14.48
CA LEU A 5 28.09 -39.76 -14.62
C LEU A 5 28.19 -39.13 -16.01
N THR A 6 28.82 -37.96 -16.10
CA THR A 6 29.36 -37.41 -17.36
C THR A 6 30.87 -37.66 -17.41
N PRO A 7 31.43 -37.98 -18.59
CA PRO A 7 32.82 -38.36 -18.76
C PRO A 7 33.69 -37.19 -19.25
N LEU A 8 34.99 -37.21 -18.98
CA LEU A 8 35.95 -36.70 -19.94
C LEU A 8 37.33 -37.33 -19.75
N SER A 9 37.81 -37.83 -20.89
CA SER A 9 39.03 -38.58 -21.14
C SER A 9 40.30 -37.75 -20.93
N ALA A 10 41.38 -38.40 -20.47
CA ALA A 10 42.72 -38.11 -20.97
C ALA A 10 43.73 -39.24 -20.65
N LEU A 11 44.20 -39.85 -21.75
CA LEU A 11 45.58 -40.27 -22.03
C LEU A 11 46.26 -41.36 -21.17
N LEU A 12 46.28 -42.54 -21.79
CA LEU A 12 47.27 -43.61 -21.62
C LEU A 12 48.54 -43.32 -22.43
N ALA A 13 49.66 -43.22 -21.73
CA ALA A 13 51.04 -43.52 -22.14
C ALA A 13 51.78 -43.77 -20.82
N GLY A 14 52.59 -44.79 -20.55
CA GLY A 14 53.30 -45.78 -21.33
C GLY A 14 54.41 -46.30 -20.40
N THR A 15 54.69 -47.61 -20.46
CA THR A 15 55.95 -48.28 -20.08
C THR A 15 56.46 -48.32 -18.63
N LEU A 16 56.53 -49.56 -18.11
CA LEU A 16 57.68 -50.23 -17.49
C LEU A 16 58.35 -49.64 -16.23
N GLY A 17 58.23 -50.38 -15.12
CA GLY A 17 59.39 -50.81 -14.36
C GLY A 17 59.53 -50.30 -12.91
N VAL A 18 59.99 -51.25 -12.07
CA VAL A 18 60.64 -51.10 -10.77
C VAL A 18 59.73 -51.15 -9.54
N ALA A 19 59.85 -52.29 -8.85
CA ALA A 19 59.43 -52.52 -7.48
C ALA A 19 60.25 -51.64 -6.52
N VAL A 20 59.56 -50.88 -5.67
CA VAL A 20 60.13 -50.32 -4.43
C VAL A 20 59.18 -50.68 -3.30
N MET A 21 59.71 -51.45 -2.35
CA MET A 21 59.07 -51.82 -1.10
C MET A 21 58.76 -50.55 -0.29
N ALA A 22 57.51 -50.11 -0.31
CA ALA A 22 57.02 -49.07 0.59
C ALA A 22 56.33 -49.74 1.79
N GLY A 23 56.97 -49.67 2.96
CA GLY A 23 56.32 -50.01 4.22
C GLY A 23 55.16 -49.05 4.45
N CYS A 24 53.94 -49.53 4.31
CA CYS A 24 52.76 -48.79 4.74
C CYS A 24 52.69 -48.88 6.27
N GLN A 25 53.14 -47.83 6.95
CA GLN A 25 52.78 -47.59 8.33
C GLN A 25 51.24 -47.50 8.39
N THR A 26 50.61 -48.42 9.10
CA THR A 26 49.20 -48.32 9.46
C THR A 26 49.06 -47.18 10.45
N TYR A 27 48.67 -46.01 9.97
CA TYR A 27 48.19 -44.93 10.83
C TYR A 27 46.81 -45.33 11.31
N ASP A 28 46.72 -45.67 12.59
CA ASP A 28 45.45 -45.83 13.30
C ASP A 28 44.90 -44.42 13.55
N PHE A 29 44.08 -43.94 12.63
CA PHE A 29 43.28 -42.75 12.87
C PHE A 29 42.11 -43.19 13.73
N GLU A 30 42.12 -42.83 15.02
CA GLU A 30 40.90 -42.82 15.81
C GLU A 30 39.85 -42.04 15.01
N PRO A 31 38.65 -42.60 14.76
CA PRO A 31 37.58 -41.88 14.09
C PRO A 31 37.23 -40.66 14.93
N VAL A 32 37.71 -39.49 14.55
CA VAL A 32 37.25 -38.23 15.11
C VAL A 32 35.92 -37.96 14.40
N ASP A 33 34.81 -38.06 15.12
CA ASP A 33 33.52 -37.62 14.59
C ASP A 33 33.67 -36.17 14.15
N PRO A 34 33.54 -35.85 12.85
CA PRO A 34 33.66 -34.49 12.40
C PRO A 34 32.46 -33.71 12.94
N LEU A 35 32.70 -32.90 13.97
CA LEU A 35 31.76 -31.87 14.39
C LEU A 35 31.53 -30.95 13.20
N ALA A 36 30.41 -31.13 12.52
CA ALA A 36 30.01 -30.24 11.44
C ALA A 36 29.59 -28.91 12.07
N ILE A 37 30.44 -27.89 11.95
CA ILE A 37 30.14 -26.54 12.41
C ILE A 37 29.45 -25.81 11.26
N ALA A 38 28.24 -25.32 11.49
CA ALA A 38 27.55 -24.42 10.57
C ALA A 38 27.56 -23.01 11.17
N GLN A 39 28.12 -22.05 10.42
CA GLN A 39 28.04 -20.63 10.78
C GLN A 39 26.99 -19.97 9.90
N THR A 40 26.02 -19.32 10.53
CA THR A 40 25.08 -18.45 9.84
C THR A 40 25.43 -17.00 10.17
N THR A 41 25.74 -16.22 9.14
CA THR A 41 25.90 -14.77 9.26
C THR A 41 24.60 -14.12 8.81
N LYS A 42 24.00 -13.33 9.70
CA LYS A 42 22.90 -12.43 9.35
C LYS A 42 23.39 -11.01 9.51
N GLU A 43 23.64 -10.36 8.39
CA GLU A 43 23.93 -8.93 8.36
C GLU A 43 22.61 -8.18 8.19
N THR A 44 22.36 -7.19 9.05
CA THR A 44 21.17 -6.34 8.99
C THR A 44 21.63 -4.89 9.13
N VAL A 45 21.51 -4.11 8.06
CA VAL A 45 21.71 -2.66 8.15
C VAL A 45 20.50 -2.09 8.88
N ILE A 46 20.68 -1.63 10.12
CA ILE A 46 19.61 -1.03 10.92
C ILE A 46 19.58 0.46 10.63
N THR A 47 18.67 0.86 9.76
CA THR A 47 18.21 2.25 9.67
C THR A 47 16.96 2.37 10.54
N ALA A 48 17.14 2.48 11.85
CA ALA A 48 16.02 2.50 12.81
C ALA A 48 15.01 3.59 12.50
N ARG A 49 15.49 4.76 12.06
CA ARG A 49 14.66 5.76 11.40
C ARG A 49 14.83 5.57 9.90
N ARG A 50 14.13 4.59 9.32
CA ARG A 50 13.96 4.55 7.86
C ARG A 50 13.49 5.94 7.44
N SER A 51 14.02 6.48 6.34
CA SER A 51 13.56 7.78 5.86
C SER A 51 12.04 7.74 5.77
N LYS A 52 11.36 8.72 6.36
CA LYS A 52 9.91 8.76 6.38
C LYS A 52 9.40 8.73 4.94
N PRO A 53 8.48 7.80 4.61
CA PRO A 53 8.05 7.62 3.24
C PRO A 53 7.31 8.87 2.76
N ASP A 54 7.41 9.13 1.46
CA ASP A 54 6.61 10.13 0.80
C ASP A 54 5.28 9.50 0.41
N VAL A 55 4.17 10.04 0.93
CA VAL A 55 2.83 9.48 0.75
C VAL A 55 1.92 10.49 0.09
N MET A 56 1.49 10.23 -1.15
CA MET A 56 0.44 11.00 -1.82
C MET A 56 -0.93 10.38 -1.53
N LEU A 57 -1.80 11.14 -0.89
CA LEU A 57 -3.23 10.84 -0.85
C LEU A 57 -3.83 11.23 -2.20
N LEU A 58 -4.33 10.24 -2.96
CA LEU A 58 -5.11 10.46 -4.16
C LEU A 58 -6.58 10.20 -3.83
N VAL A 59 -7.35 11.28 -3.68
CA VAL A 59 -8.70 11.23 -3.13
C VAL A 59 -9.73 11.44 -4.22
N ASP A 60 -10.61 10.46 -4.38
CA ASP A 60 -11.79 10.53 -5.23
C ASP A 60 -12.81 11.51 -4.64
N ILE A 61 -13.15 12.53 -5.42
CA ILE A 61 -14.19 13.52 -5.18
C ILE A 61 -15.20 13.51 -6.34
N SER A 62 -15.43 12.36 -6.98
CA SER A 62 -16.50 12.19 -7.95
C SER A 62 -17.89 12.34 -7.32
N GLY A 63 -18.90 12.55 -8.15
CA GLY A 63 -20.28 12.71 -7.70
C GLY A 63 -20.81 11.50 -6.94
N SER A 64 -20.35 10.29 -7.27
CA SER A 64 -20.72 9.07 -6.55
C SER A 64 -20.23 9.05 -5.09
N MET A 65 -19.23 9.85 -4.73
CA MET A 65 -18.80 10.04 -3.34
C MET A 65 -19.83 10.82 -2.50
N THR A 66 -20.74 11.56 -3.13
CA THR A 66 -21.82 12.28 -2.41
C THR A 66 -23.01 11.39 -2.08
N LYS A 67 -23.08 10.17 -2.62
CA LYS A 67 -24.19 9.26 -2.36
C LYS A 67 -24.11 8.70 -0.92
N PRO A 68 -25.27 8.36 -0.33
CA PRO A 68 -25.35 7.71 0.97
C PRO A 68 -24.49 6.45 1.02
N VAL A 69 -23.83 6.22 2.15
CA VAL A 69 -23.17 4.95 2.42
C VAL A 69 -24.19 3.82 2.55
N ASN A 70 -25.33 4.12 3.16
CA ASN A 70 -26.49 3.25 3.23
C ASN A 70 -27.75 4.02 2.82
N ALA A 71 -28.14 3.89 1.55
CA ALA A 71 -29.33 4.56 1.01
C ALA A 71 -30.64 4.07 1.65
N ASP A 72 -30.62 2.91 2.31
CA ASP A 72 -31.77 2.31 2.99
C ASP A 72 -31.76 2.58 4.51
N LEU A 73 -30.93 3.50 4.99
CA LEU A 73 -30.86 3.83 6.41
C LEU A 73 -32.21 4.32 6.93
N VAL A 74 -32.75 3.60 7.93
CA VAL A 74 -33.99 3.94 8.62
C VAL A 74 -33.68 4.39 10.04
N VAL A 75 -34.08 5.61 10.40
CA VAL A 75 -34.01 6.13 11.78
C VAL A 75 -35.41 6.47 12.23
N ASN A 76 -35.85 5.92 13.37
CA ASN A 76 -37.20 6.10 13.91
C ASN A 76 -38.32 5.81 12.89
N GLY A 77 -38.16 4.75 12.10
CA GLY A 77 -39.13 4.33 11.08
C GLY A 77 -39.16 5.18 9.80
N THR A 78 -38.25 6.16 9.66
CA THR A 78 -38.16 7.03 8.47
C THR A 78 -36.86 6.76 7.71
N ARG A 79 -36.93 6.64 6.38
CA ARG A 79 -35.73 6.60 5.51
C ARG A 79 -35.11 7.99 5.48
N VAL A 80 -33.95 8.15 6.12
CA VAL A 80 -33.33 9.48 6.34
C VAL A 80 -32.54 10.00 5.16
N CYS A 81 -32.29 9.16 4.17
CA CYS A 81 -31.61 9.51 2.92
C CYS A 81 -32.57 9.88 1.79
N ASP A 82 -33.89 9.76 2.03
CA ASP A 82 -34.91 10.12 1.06
C ASP A 82 -35.27 11.61 1.21
N LEU A 83 -35.31 12.31 0.09
CA LEU A 83 -35.81 13.67 -0.04
C LEU A 83 -37.18 13.62 -0.72
N THR A 84 -38.04 14.59 -0.39
CA THR A 84 -39.35 14.74 -1.02
C THR A 84 -39.44 16.13 -1.63
N GLU A 85 -39.60 16.20 -2.95
CA GLU A 85 -39.83 17.44 -3.70
C GLU A 85 -40.99 17.20 -4.68
N ASP A 86 -41.96 18.10 -4.70
CA ASP A 86 -43.16 18.02 -5.56
C ASP A 86 -43.91 16.67 -5.50
N GLY A 87 -43.88 15.99 -4.36
CA GLY A 87 -44.52 14.69 -4.14
C GLY A 87 -43.75 13.49 -4.69
N TYR A 88 -42.57 13.71 -5.27
CA TYR A 88 -41.64 12.66 -5.67
C TYR A 88 -40.62 12.40 -4.58
N VAL A 89 -40.37 11.12 -4.31
CA VAL A 89 -39.34 10.67 -3.37
C VAL A 89 -38.12 10.23 -4.17
N PHE A 90 -36.96 10.79 -3.85
CA PHE A 90 -35.68 10.40 -4.43
C PHE A 90 -34.59 10.38 -3.36
N ALA A 91 -33.54 9.59 -3.59
CA ALA A 91 -32.40 9.56 -2.69
C ALA A 91 -31.56 10.84 -2.85
N CYS A 92 -31.06 11.38 -1.74
CA CYS A 92 -30.07 12.45 -1.77
C CYS A 92 -28.74 11.97 -2.40
N GLY A 93 -27.93 12.90 -2.89
CA GLY A 93 -26.67 12.64 -3.56
C GLY A 93 -26.12 13.88 -4.27
N GLU A 94 -25.66 13.69 -5.52
CA GLU A 94 -24.96 14.73 -6.26
C GLU A 94 -25.87 15.91 -6.57
N ASP A 95 -27.02 15.69 -7.20
CA ASP A 95 -27.93 16.79 -7.56
C ASP A 95 -28.55 17.44 -6.31
N TYR A 96 -28.89 16.63 -5.31
CA TYR A 96 -29.59 17.05 -4.10
C TYR A 96 -28.80 16.65 -2.85
N PRO A 97 -28.04 17.58 -2.22
CA PRO A 97 -27.17 17.25 -1.09
C PRO A 97 -27.89 16.51 0.05
N CYS A 98 -27.23 15.50 0.60
CA CYS A 98 -27.68 14.85 1.82
C CYS A 98 -27.48 15.74 3.05
N ASP A 99 -28.39 15.66 4.03
CA ASP A 99 -28.12 16.11 5.40
C ASP A 99 -27.22 15.07 6.07
N THR A 100 -25.90 15.31 6.03
CA THR A 100 -24.88 14.36 6.50
C THR A 100 -24.93 14.10 8.01
N SER A 101 -25.67 14.91 8.77
CA SER A 101 -25.93 14.63 10.19
C SER A 101 -26.93 13.48 10.40
N LYS A 102 -27.71 13.12 9.37
CA LYS A 102 -28.72 12.07 9.40
C LYS A 102 -28.45 10.95 8.39
N CYS A 103 -27.96 11.31 7.21
CA CYS A 103 -27.63 10.41 6.12
C CYS A 103 -26.15 10.58 5.73
N PRO A 104 -25.24 9.84 6.37
CA PRO A 104 -23.83 9.87 6.02
C PRO A 104 -23.60 9.47 4.56
N THR A 105 -22.87 10.31 3.84
CA THR A 105 -22.38 10.07 2.48
C THR A 105 -20.97 9.50 2.53
N ARG A 106 -20.53 8.89 1.43
CA ARG A 106 -19.15 8.37 1.34
C ARG A 106 -18.10 9.44 1.62
N TRP A 107 -18.33 10.63 1.08
CA TRP A 107 -17.49 11.80 1.30
C TRP A 107 -17.47 12.21 2.77
N SER A 108 -18.63 12.33 3.41
CA SER A 108 -18.71 12.75 4.82
C SER A 108 -18.04 11.75 5.76
N GLU A 109 -18.12 10.45 5.46
CA GLU A 109 -17.47 9.39 6.22
C GLU A 109 -15.96 9.39 6.01
N LEU A 110 -15.50 9.62 4.77
CA LEU A 110 -14.09 9.83 4.46
C LEU A 110 -13.52 11.02 5.23
N GLN A 111 -14.20 12.18 5.19
CA GLN A 111 -13.81 13.35 5.97
C GLN A 111 -13.71 13.03 7.47
N GLY A 112 -14.67 12.28 8.01
CA GLY A 112 -14.68 11.85 9.41
C GLY A 112 -13.53 10.91 9.79
N ALA A 113 -13.08 10.05 8.87
CA ALA A 113 -11.97 9.11 9.12
C ALA A 113 -10.59 9.75 8.94
N MET A 114 -10.46 10.72 8.02
CA MET A 114 -9.16 11.34 7.71
C MET A 114 -8.59 12.18 8.85
N GLY A 115 -9.44 12.84 9.65
CA GLY A 115 -9.00 13.66 10.78
C GLY A 115 -8.17 12.86 11.80
N PRO A 116 -8.74 11.82 12.44
CA PRO A 116 -8.00 10.96 13.36
C PRO A 116 -6.77 10.30 12.71
N PHE A 117 -6.91 9.81 11.47
CA PHE A 117 -5.80 9.19 10.76
C PHE A 117 -4.59 10.12 10.59
N LEU A 118 -4.80 11.35 10.12
CA LEU A 118 -3.73 12.33 9.93
C LEU A 118 -3.16 12.84 11.26
N ALA A 119 -3.98 12.92 12.31
CA ALA A 119 -3.52 13.28 13.65
C ALA A 119 -2.60 12.20 14.26
N GLU A 120 -2.90 10.92 14.04
CA GLU A 120 -2.11 9.80 14.59
C GLU A 120 -0.89 9.46 13.72
N SER A 121 -1.07 9.44 12.40
CA SER A 121 -0.07 8.99 11.43
C SER A 121 0.76 10.12 10.84
N GLY A 122 0.36 11.38 11.04
CA GLY A 122 0.97 12.56 10.42
C GLY A 122 2.46 12.73 10.70
N LYS A 123 2.93 12.22 11.84
CA LYS A 123 4.35 12.24 12.20
C LYS A 123 5.17 11.13 11.56
N LEU A 124 4.53 10.06 11.06
CA LEU A 124 5.20 8.85 10.58
C LEU A 124 5.67 8.99 9.13
N VAL A 125 4.99 9.82 8.34
CA VAL A 125 5.19 9.93 6.90
C VAL A 125 5.07 11.38 6.43
N ARG A 126 5.54 11.66 5.21
CA ARG A 126 5.40 12.96 4.57
C ARG A 126 4.18 12.93 3.65
N PHE A 127 3.05 13.39 4.17
CA PHE A 127 1.81 13.42 3.40
C PHE A 127 1.79 14.56 2.37
N GLY A 128 1.40 14.24 1.14
CA GLY A 128 0.81 15.16 0.19
C GLY A 128 -0.62 14.76 -0.12
N LEU A 129 -1.34 15.64 -0.81
CA LEU A 129 -2.73 15.46 -1.20
C LEU A 129 -2.93 15.90 -2.65
N THR A 130 -3.69 15.13 -3.41
CA THR A 130 -4.34 15.61 -4.63
C THR A 130 -5.72 14.96 -4.78
N THR A 131 -6.69 15.69 -5.30
CA THR A 131 -8.04 15.18 -5.56
C THR A 131 -8.30 14.94 -7.04
N TYR A 132 -9.22 14.03 -7.34
CA TYR A 132 -9.75 13.80 -8.69
C TYR A 132 -11.25 13.46 -8.65
N PRO A 133 -12.06 13.82 -9.67
CA PRO A 133 -11.71 14.64 -10.82
C PRO A 133 -11.35 16.08 -10.38
N VAL A 134 -10.90 16.89 -11.33
CA VAL A 134 -10.80 18.33 -11.11
C VAL A 134 -12.19 18.88 -10.77
N PRO A 135 -12.33 19.74 -9.74
CA PRO A 135 -13.60 20.40 -9.44
C PRO A 135 -14.15 21.10 -10.69
N PRO A 136 -15.38 20.80 -11.12
CA PRO A 136 -15.91 21.35 -12.36
C PRO A 136 -16.02 22.88 -12.27
N PRO A 137 -15.83 23.59 -13.39
CA PRO A 137 -15.89 25.04 -13.40
C PRO A 137 -17.29 25.53 -13.07
N GLN A 138 -17.36 26.68 -12.39
CA GLN A 138 -18.61 27.37 -12.15
C GLN A 138 -19.03 28.10 -13.41
N LEU A 139 -20.21 27.74 -13.92
CA LEU A 139 -20.79 28.35 -15.11
C LEU A 139 -22.08 29.09 -14.74
N PRO A 140 -22.35 30.26 -15.36
CA PRO A 140 -23.58 30.99 -15.11
C PRO A 140 -24.79 30.20 -15.63
N PRO A 141 -25.92 30.17 -14.89
CA PRO A 141 -27.14 29.54 -15.38
C PRO A 141 -27.56 30.10 -16.75
N PRO A 142 -28.02 29.26 -17.71
CA PRO A 142 -28.33 27.83 -17.59
C PRO A 142 -27.20 26.87 -17.99
N GLN A 143 -25.96 27.36 -18.11
CA GLN A 143 -24.83 26.54 -18.58
C GLN A 143 -24.48 25.47 -17.55
N LYS A 144 -24.14 24.27 -18.04
CA LYS A 144 -23.67 23.14 -17.23
C LYS A 144 -22.29 22.70 -17.70
N PRO A 145 -21.44 22.19 -16.80
CA PRO A 145 -20.17 21.60 -17.19
C PRO A 145 -20.37 20.50 -18.23
N SER A 146 -19.50 20.48 -19.25
CA SER A 146 -19.45 19.40 -20.23
C SER A 146 -18.97 18.10 -19.57
N ALA A 147 -19.27 16.95 -20.19
CA ALA A 147 -18.74 15.67 -19.72
C ALA A 147 -17.21 15.65 -19.66
N ALA A 148 -16.52 16.34 -20.59
CA ALA A 148 -15.06 16.45 -20.55
C ALA A 148 -14.58 17.20 -19.29
N GLN A 149 -15.28 18.26 -18.88
CA GLN A 149 -14.99 18.99 -17.65
C GLN A 149 -15.32 18.16 -16.39
N LEU A 150 -16.42 17.41 -16.40
CA LEU A 150 -16.79 16.48 -15.33
C LEU A 150 -15.87 15.25 -15.24
N CYS A 151 -15.08 15.01 -16.29
CA CYS A 151 -14.16 13.89 -16.42
C CYS A 151 -12.69 14.32 -16.42
N ALA A 152 -12.40 15.58 -16.08
CA ALA A 152 -11.03 16.08 -16.09
C ALA A 152 -10.21 15.37 -15.00
N PRO A 153 -9.10 14.69 -15.36
CA PRO A 153 -8.25 14.01 -14.39
C PRO A 153 -7.52 15.03 -13.51
N ALA A 154 -6.94 14.56 -12.41
CA ALA A 154 -6.13 15.40 -11.54
C ALA A 154 -5.06 16.18 -12.32
N THR A 155 -4.89 17.46 -12.00
CA THR A 155 -3.94 18.35 -12.70
C THR A 155 -3.42 19.47 -11.79
N THR A 156 -2.33 20.10 -12.22
CA THR A 156 -1.74 21.23 -11.49
C THR A 156 -2.61 22.48 -11.61
N GLY A 157 -2.92 23.09 -10.47
CA GLY A 157 -3.61 24.39 -10.41
C GLY A 157 -5.14 24.31 -10.35
N GLU A 158 -5.73 23.16 -10.65
CA GLU A 158 -7.18 22.96 -10.62
C GLU A 158 -7.63 21.94 -9.56
N SER A 159 -6.87 20.85 -9.35
CA SER A 159 -7.14 19.92 -8.24
C SER A 159 -6.87 20.56 -6.87
N VAL A 160 -7.63 20.16 -5.85
CA VAL A 160 -7.28 20.47 -4.45
C VAL A 160 -5.99 19.71 -4.14
N ARG A 161 -4.94 20.45 -3.75
CA ARG A 161 -3.59 19.89 -3.65
C ARG A 161 -2.81 20.44 -2.48
N VAL A 162 -2.05 19.56 -1.82
CA VAL A 162 -1.00 19.89 -0.87
C VAL A 162 0.26 19.14 -1.28
N SER A 163 1.37 19.85 -1.48
CA SER A 163 2.64 19.24 -1.87
C SER A 163 3.25 18.45 -0.72
N ILE A 164 3.98 17.38 -1.03
CA ILE A 164 4.79 16.65 -0.06
C ILE A 164 5.83 17.61 0.55
N PRO A 165 6.01 17.63 1.89
CA PRO A 165 6.97 18.50 2.56
C PRO A 165 8.39 17.89 2.49
N VAL A 166 9.01 17.96 1.32
CA VAL A 166 10.30 17.29 1.03
C VAL A 166 11.47 17.75 1.90
N ASP A 167 11.35 18.94 2.49
CA ASP A 167 12.31 19.61 3.36
C ASP A 167 12.09 19.34 4.86
N LYS A 168 11.05 18.57 5.23
CA LYS A 168 10.67 18.32 6.62
C LYS A 168 10.79 16.84 6.98
N ASP A 169 11.31 16.55 8.16
CA ASP A 169 11.36 15.19 8.72
C ASP A 169 11.08 15.11 10.22
N LEU A 170 11.03 16.25 10.92
CA LEU A 170 10.74 16.28 12.35
C LEU A 170 9.27 15.93 12.60
N ASP A 171 9.00 15.10 13.61
CA ASP A 171 7.66 14.63 13.95
C ASP A 171 6.64 15.77 14.09
N GLU A 172 7.04 16.85 14.79
CA GLU A 172 6.18 18.02 15.02
C GLU A 172 5.88 18.77 13.72
N GLU A 173 6.88 18.96 12.86
CA GLU A 173 6.73 19.64 11.57
C GLU A 173 5.84 18.85 10.61
N LEU A 174 5.99 17.52 10.59
CA LEU A 174 5.17 16.64 9.78
C LEU A 174 3.74 16.55 10.29
N LEU A 175 3.55 16.52 11.62
CA LEU A 175 2.21 16.56 12.20
C LEU A 175 1.50 17.88 11.88
N LEU A 176 2.18 19.02 11.99
CA LEU A 176 1.64 20.31 11.58
C LEU A 176 1.29 20.33 10.08
N HIS A 177 2.13 19.73 9.24
CA HIS A 177 1.84 19.60 7.82
C HIS A 177 0.63 18.68 7.55
N ALA A 178 0.54 17.53 8.22
CA ALA A 178 -0.59 16.62 8.11
C ALA A 178 -1.91 17.28 8.55
N ASN A 179 -1.88 18.18 9.53
CA ASN A 179 -3.05 18.99 9.88
C ASN A 179 -3.46 19.92 8.74
N SER A 180 -2.52 20.53 8.01
CA SER A 180 -2.86 21.33 6.81
C SER A 180 -3.43 20.50 5.65
N VAL A 181 -3.00 19.24 5.53
CA VAL A 181 -3.61 18.26 4.62
C VAL A 181 -5.05 17.96 5.04
N ASN A 182 -5.29 17.73 6.33
CA ASN A 182 -6.64 17.52 6.86
C ASN A 182 -7.52 18.75 6.61
N ASP A 183 -7.05 19.95 6.92
CA ASP A 183 -7.79 21.20 6.70
C ASP A 183 -8.22 21.34 5.23
N SER A 184 -7.34 20.95 4.29
CA SER A 184 -7.67 20.94 2.86
C SER A 184 -8.80 19.96 2.53
N ILE A 185 -8.79 18.75 3.10
CA ILE A 185 -9.87 17.76 2.94
C ILE A 185 -11.18 18.25 3.57
N GLN A 186 -11.12 18.82 4.77
CA GLN A 186 -12.30 19.33 5.48
C GLN A 186 -12.91 20.57 4.79
N SER A 187 -12.11 21.32 4.02
CA SER A 187 -12.58 22.50 3.29
C SER A 187 -13.49 22.19 2.11
N ILE A 188 -13.46 20.95 1.60
CA ILE A 188 -14.31 20.50 0.49
C ILE A 188 -15.72 20.26 1.05
N PRO A 189 -16.74 21.00 0.59
CA PRO A 189 -18.06 20.94 1.19
C PRO A 189 -18.81 19.66 0.80
N ASN A 190 -19.71 19.21 1.67
CA ASN A 190 -20.60 18.06 1.41
C ASN A 190 -21.75 18.38 0.43
N GLY A 191 -21.92 19.64 0.05
CA GLY A 191 -23.00 20.12 -0.81
C GLY A 191 -22.71 21.51 -1.37
N GLY A 192 -23.44 21.92 -2.40
CA GLY A 192 -23.24 23.22 -3.06
C GLY A 192 -21.97 23.30 -3.90
N GLN A 193 -21.40 24.51 -4.02
CA GLN A 193 -20.27 24.81 -4.87
C GLN A 193 -18.97 24.18 -4.35
N GLY A 194 -18.21 23.51 -5.21
CA GLY A 194 -16.91 22.90 -4.85
C GLY A 194 -17.02 21.54 -4.13
N ARG A 195 -18.22 20.99 -4.02
CA ARG A 195 -18.47 19.63 -3.51
C ARG A 195 -17.91 18.56 -4.45
N PRO A 196 -17.80 17.30 -4.00
CA PRO A 196 -17.53 16.18 -4.88
C PRO A 196 -18.54 16.10 -6.04
N GLN A 197 -18.05 16.05 -7.27
CA GLN A 197 -18.86 16.13 -8.48
C GLN A 197 -18.12 15.53 -9.68
N GLY A 198 -18.86 14.97 -10.64
CA GLY A 198 -18.30 14.45 -11.88
C GLY A 198 -18.02 12.94 -11.84
N GLY A 199 -17.28 12.46 -12.83
CA GLY A 199 -16.93 11.03 -12.93
C GLY A 199 -15.56 10.72 -12.33
N THR A 200 -15.02 9.55 -12.65
CA THR A 200 -13.95 8.91 -11.88
C THR A 200 -12.74 8.59 -12.77
N PRO A 201 -11.98 9.61 -13.27
CA PRO A 201 -10.84 9.43 -14.18
C PRO A 201 -9.58 8.89 -13.47
N THR A 202 -9.67 7.71 -12.86
CA THR A 202 -8.65 7.14 -11.96
C THR A 202 -7.32 6.90 -12.66
N GLY A 203 -7.31 6.27 -13.84
CA GLY A 203 -6.08 5.92 -14.54
C GLY A 203 -5.19 7.13 -14.89
N GLU A 204 -5.77 8.18 -15.47
CA GLU A 204 -5.03 9.41 -15.78
C GLU A 204 -4.64 10.20 -14.52
N SER A 205 -5.48 10.17 -13.47
CA SER A 205 -5.18 10.84 -12.20
C SER A 205 -4.03 10.15 -11.44
N LEU A 206 -3.92 8.82 -11.52
CA LEU A 206 -2.78 8.05 -11.01
C LEU A 206 -1.48 8.43 -11.74
N LYS A 207 -1.52 8.52 -13.07
CA LYS A 207 -0.35 8.95 -13.87
C LYS A 207 0.11 10.34 -13.46
N PHE A 208 -0.81 11.28 -13.32
CA PHE A 208 -0.50 12.63 -12.83
C PHE A 208 0.12 12.58 -11.43
N THR A 209 -0.48 11.84 -10.50
CA THR A 209 0.00 11.74 -9.11
C THR A 209 1.43 11.19 -9.05
N GLY A 210 1.77 10.23 -9.91
CA GLY A 210 3.14 9.73 -10.04
C GLY A 210 4.18 10.81 -10.36
N THR A 211 3.78 11.89 -11.05
CA THR A 211 4.67 13.02 -11.38
C THR A 211 4.91 13.97 -10.20
N LEU A 212 4.13 13.85 -9.12
CA LEU A 212 4.23 14.74 -7.96
C LEU A 212 5.35 14.32 -7.00
N PHE A 213 5.91 13.12 -7.16
CA PHE A 213 7.11 12.71 -6.43
C PHE A 213 8.34 13.38 -7.04
N SER A 214 9.06 14.17 -6.25
CA SER A 214 10.25 14.88 -6.69
C SER A 214 11.51 14.03 -6.55
N GLY A 215 12.31 13.96 -7.61
CA GLY A 215 13.69 13.45 -7.59
C GLY A 215 13.83 11.92 -7.41
N PRO A 216 15.03 11.38 -7.62
CA PRO A 216 15.33 10.00 -7.27
C PRO A 216 15.38 9.88 -5.74
N SER A 217 14.45 9.12 -5.16
CA SER A 217 14.52 8.73 -3.75
C SER A 217 14.93 7.27 -3.64
N GLU A 218 16.23 6.98 -3.79
CA GLU A 218 16.70 5.61 -3.54
C GLU A 218 16.49 5.21 -2.07
N ASP A 219 16.41 6.20 -1.17
CA ASP A 219 16.34 5.99 0.28
C ASP A 219 14.94 6.15 0.90
N ARG A 220 13.90 6.48 0.11
CA ARG A 220 12.51 6.65 0.60
C ARG A 220 11.53 5.83 -0.21
N ASP A 221 10.62 5.16 0.49
CA ASP A 221 9.45 4.56 -0.15
C ASP A 221 8.53 5.69 -0.63
N ARG A 222 8.04 5.53 -1.87
CA ARG A 222 7.07 6.43 -2.48
C ARG A 222 5.76 5.68 -2.63
N ILE A 223 4.71 6.23 -2.03
CA ILE A 223 3.46 5.51 -1.86
C ILE A 223 2.30 6.42 -2.25
N ILE A 224 1.40 5.90 -3.07
CA ILE A 224 0.10 6.51 -3.33
C ILE A 224 -0.93 5.76 -2.50
N ILE A 225 -1.72 6.46 -1.70
CA ILE A 225 -2.95 5.89 -1.11
C ILE A 225 -4.11 6.39 -1.95
N LEU A 226 -4.70 5.49 -2.72
CA LEU A 226 -5.91 5.75 -3.51
C LEU A 226 -7.14 5.51 -2.65
N LEU A 227 -7.96 6.53 -2.46
CA LEU A 227 -9.26 6.44 -1.79
C LEU A 227 -10.35 6.65 -2.85
N THR A 228 -11.12 5.60 -3.16
CA THR A 228 -12.12 5.61 -4.24
C THR A 228 -13.31 4.71 -3.91
N ASP A 229 -14.44 4.89 -4.59
CA ASP A 229 -15.57 3.97 -4.53
C ASP A 229 -15.46 2.78 -5.51
N GLY A 230 -14.42 2.78 -6.35
CA GLY A 230 -13.98 1.62 -7.13
C GLY A 230 -14.62 1.44 -8.49
N LEU A 231 -15.26 2.47 -9.05
CA LEU A 231 -15.86 2.42 -10.38
C LEU A 231 -15.19 3.41 -11.35
N PRO A 232 -13.91 3.20 -11.70
CA PRO A 232 -13.20 4.09 -12.62
C PRO A 232 -13.94 4.20 -13.96
N ASN A 233 -14.04 5.42 -14.47
CA ASN A 233 -14.68 5.77 -15.73
C ASN A 233 -13.97 7.00 -16.33
N CYS A 234 -14.65 7.77 -17.17
CA CYS A 234 -14.14 9.02 -17.75
C CYS A 234 -12.96 8.91 -18.74
N ASN A 235 -12.52 7.70 -19.08
CA ASN A 235 -11.49 7.47 -20.09
C ASN A 235 -12.07 7.55 -21.52
N GLU A 236 -11.71 8.60 -22.25
CA GLU A 236 -12.12 8.77 -23.66
C GLU A 236 -11.48 7.76 -24.62
N LYS A 237 -10.38 7.15 -24.18
CA LYS A 237 -9.65 6.10 -24.90
C LYS A 237 -9.93 4.73 -24.31
N ASN A 238 -11.06 4.56 -23.61
CA ASN A 238 -11.46 3.24 -23.13
C ASN A 238 -11.55 2.30 -24.34
N GLN A 239 -10.95 1.11 -24.20
CA GLN A 239 -10.97 0.07 -25.22
C GLN A 239 -12.39 -0.43 -25.52
N TYR A 240 -13.33 -0.21 -24.58
CA TYR A 240 -14.73 -0.55 -24.71
C TYR A 240 -15.58 0.72 -24.81
N ASN A 241 -16.70 0.62 -25.53
CA ASN A 241 -17.71 1.67 -25.64
C ASN A 241 -19.12 1.07 -25.55
N GLY A 242 -20.16 1.89 -25.60
CA GLY A 242 -21.56 1.49 -25.45
C GLY A 242 -22.05 0.35 -26.34
N SER A 243 -21.43 0.10 -27.49
CA SER A 243 -21.77 -1.03 -28.36
C SER A 243 -21.02 -2.33 -28.03
N SER A 244 -19.99 -2.26 -27.17
CA SER A 244 -19.21 -3.41 -26.75
C SER A 244 -19.95 -4.20 -25.65
N PRO A 245 -20.10 -5.53 -25.75
CA PRO A 245 -20.69 -6.34 -24.68
C PRO A 245 -19.86 -6.32 -23.38
N GLU A 246 -18.57 -5.97 -23.47
CA GLU A 246 -17.65 -5.79 -22.35
C GLU A 246 -17.80 -4.42 -21.67
N CYS A 247 -18.50 -3.45 -22.28
CA CYS A 247 -18.77 -2.18 -21.63
C CYS A 247 -19.76 -2.39 -20.48
N ARG A 248 -19.25 -2.23 -19.26
CA ARG A 248 -20.07 -2.07 -18.05
C ARG A 248 -20.29 -0.59 -17.82
N CYS A 249 -21.49 -0.10 -18.12
CA CYS A 249 -21.82 1.31 -17.88
C CYS A 249 -21.91 1.56 -16.37
N VAL A 250 -21.08 2.48 -15.86
CA VAL A 250 -21.00 2.82 -14.42
C VAL A 250 -21.40 4.26 -14.13
N VAL A 251 -21.98 4.93 -15.11
CA VAL A 251 -22.57 6.27 -14.96
C VAL A 251 -24.09 6.17 -14.90
N GLU A 252 -24.72 7.14 -14.24
CA GLU A 252 -26.18 7.23 -14.13
C GLU A 252 -26.73 8.36 -15.00
N PRO A 253 -27.84 8.14 -15.72
CA PRO A 253 -28.49 6.84 -15.95
C PRO A 253 -27.66 5.94 -16.89
N ALA A 254 -27.83 4.61 -16.79
CA ALA A 254 -27.11 3.65 -17.64
C ALA A 254 -27.34 3.85 -19.15
N SER A 255 -28.44 4.52 -19.53
CA SER A 255 -28.71 4.92 -20.92
C SER A 255 -27.71 5.92 -21.48
N ALA A 256 -26.95 6.62 -20.63
CA ALA A 256 -25.91 7.57 -21.03
C ALA A 256 -24.77 6.92 -21.83
N CYS A 257 -24.60 5.60 -21.72
CA CYS A 257 -23.61 4.84 -22.50
C CYS A 257 -24.14 4.34 -23.85
N LEU A 258 -25.44 4.41 -24.17
CA LEU A 258 -26.03 3.62 -25.27
C LEU A 258 -25.96 4.25 -26.66
N SER A 259 -25.89 5.59 -26.76
CA SER A 259 -25.89 6.30 -28.04
C SER A 259 -24.46 6.71 -28.43
N PRO A 260 -23.99 6.43 -29.66
CA PRO A 260 -22.66 6.85 -30.13
C PRO A 260 -22.39 8.35 -30.04
N GLU A 261 -23.44 9.17 -30.09
CA GLU A 261 -23.38 10.62 -29.96
C GLU A 261 -23.37 11.09 -28.50
N ALA A 262 -23.68 10.21 -27.55
CA ALA A 262 -23.70 10.54 -26.14
C ALA A 262 -22.26 10.79 -25.63
N PRO A 263 -22.04 11.82 -24.81
CA PRO A 263 -20.71 12.16 -24.33
C PRO A 263 -20.10 11.07 -23.41
N TYR A 264 -20.94 10.19 -22.86
CA TYR A 264 -20.55 9.04 -22.04
C TYR A 264 -20.50 7.71 -22.80
N TYR A 265 -20.65 7.71 -24.13
CA TYR A 265 -20.62 6.48 -24.94
C TYR A 265 -19.36 5.63 -24.71
N THR A 266 -18.18 6.28 -24.64
CA THR A 266 -16.91 5.61 -24.28
C THR A 266 -16.56 5.87 -22.82
N ARG A 267 -16.74 7.12 -22.35
CA ARG A 267 -16.34 7.55 -21.01
C ARG A 267 -17.12 6.86 -19.89
N GLY A 268 -18.36 6.43 -20.13
CA GLY A 268 -19.21 5.85 -19.12
C GLY A 268 -18.94 4.36 -18.85
N CYS A 269 -18.14 3.70 -19.70
CA CYS A 269 -17.73 2.32 -19.50
C CYS A 269 -16.67 2.22 -18.40
N LEU A 270 -16.76 1.17 -17.58
CA LEU A 270 -15.79 0.83 -16.55
C LEU A 270 -14.38 0.76 -17.13
N ASP A 271 -13.48 1.58 -16.60
CA ASP A 271 -12.10 1.76 -17.07
C ASP A 271 -11.10 0.96 -16.24
N LYS A 272 -11.34 -0.36 -16.16
CA LYS A 272 -10.51 -1.30 -15.42
C LYS A 272 -9.07 -1.34 -15.94
N ASN A 273 -8.91 -1.61 -17.25
CA ASN A 273 -7.61 -1.93 -17.83
C ASN A 273 -6.63 -0.74 -17.78
N ALA A 274 -7.09 0.48 -18.08
CA ALA A 274 -6.20 1.64 -18.03
C ALA A 274 -5.86 2.04 -16.58
N SER A 275 -6.77 1.83 -15.63
CA SER A 275 -6.51 2.04 -14.20
C SER A 275 -5.46 1.05 -13.67
N VAL A 276 -5.59 -0.24 -13.98
CA VAL A 276 -4.57 -1.26 -13.61
C VAL A 276 -3.23 -0.95 -14.27
N ALA A 277 -3.20 -0.64 -15.57
CA ALA A 277 -1.97 -0.30 -16.27
C ALA A 277 -1.27 0.95 -15.70
N ALA A 278 -2.04 1.94 -15.22
CA ALA A 278 -1.47 3.11 -14.54
C ALA A 278 -0.78 2.71 -13.22
N VAL A 279 -1.38 1.82 -12.44
CA VAL A 279 -0.79 1.28 -11.21
C VAL A 279 0.47 0.45 -11.50
N GLU A 280 0.47 -0.39 -12.53
CA GLU A 280 1.65 -1.16 -12.95
C GLU A 280 2.81 -0.24 -13.38
N ALA A 281 2.49 0.85 -14.09
CA ALA A 281 3.48 1.85 -14.49
C ALA A 281 4.07 2.59 -13.28
N LEU A 282 3.26 2.89 -12.26
CA LEU A 282 3.75 3.45 -10.99
C LEU A 282 4.68 2.47 -10.28
N GLN A 283 4.30 1.20 -10.18
CA GLN A 283 5.12 0.17 -9.55
C GLN A 283 6.45 -0.05 -10.28
N THR A 284 6.46 0.03 -11.62
CA THR A 284 7.70 0.00 -12.44
C THR A 284 8.64 1.14 -12.10
N ASN A 285 8.09 2.29 -11.69
CA ASN A 285 8.85 3.46 -11.21
C ASN A 285 9.15 3.43 -9.71
N LYS A 286 8.99 2.27 -9.03
CA LYS A 286 9.14 2.09 -7.59
C LYS A 286 8.22 3.00 -6.76
N ILE A 287 7.00 3.23 -7.24
CA ILE A 287 5.93 3.91 -6.51
C ILE A 287 4.84 2.89 -6.22
N SER A 288 4.69 2.51 -4.96
CA SER A 288 3.65 1.56 -4.55
C SER A 288 2.29 2.25 -4.45
N THR A 289 1.22 1.49 -4.73
CA THR A 289 -0.15 1.98 -4.63
C THR A 289 -0.93 1.13 -3.64
N ILE A 290 -1.42 1.78 -2.58
CA ILE A 290 -2.36 1.22 -1.62
C ILE A 290 -3.76 1.60 -2.12
N VAL A 291 -4.62 0.60 -2.31
CA VAL A 291 -5.99 0.80 -2.80
C VAL A 291 -6.96 0.64 -1.65
N ILE A 292 -7.72 1.69 -1.37
CA ILE A 292 -8.83 1.69 -0.41
C ILE A 292 -10.13 1.88 -1.19
N GLY A 293 -10.99 0.87 -1.12
CA GLY A 293 -12.34 0.91 -1.67
C GLY A 293 -13.34 1.33 -0.61
N PHE A 294 -14.14 2.36 -0.88
CA PHE A 294 -15.14 2.88 0.05
C PHE A 294 -16.58 2.77 -0.48
N GLY A 295 -17.47 2.18 0.30
CA GLY A 295 -18.91 2.07 -0.01
C GLY A 295 -19.39 0.65 -0.34
N ALA A 296 -20.71 0.45 -0.34
CA ALA A 296 -21.32 -0.88 -0.49
C ALA A 296 -20.97 -1.59 -1.81
N GLU A 297 -20.76 -0.82 -2.88
CA GLU A 297 -20.37 -1.25 -4.22
C GLU A 297 -18.97 -1.88 -4.26
N THR A 298 -18.18 -1.72 -3.19
CA THR A 298 -16.89 -2.39 -3.04
C THR A 298 -17.01 -3.80 -2.47
N SER A 299 -18.22 -4.23 -2.09
CA SER A 299 -18.50 -5.59 -1.62
C SER A 299 -19.08 -6.49 -2.71
N VAL A 300 -19.71 -5.90 -3.74
CA VAL A 300 -20.51 -6.61 -4.75
C VAL A 300 -20.39 -5.93 -6.11
N GLY A 301 -20.65 -6.67 -7.20
CA GLY A 301 -20.58 -6.12 -8.56
C GLY A 301 -19.16 -6.06 -9.11
N ASP A 302 -18.90 -5.09 -9.99
CA ASP A 302 -17.63 -4.98 -10.72
C ASP A 302 -16.50 -4.31 -9.91
N GLY A 303 -16.85 -3.45 -8.94
CA GLY A 303 -15.90 -2.70 -8.10
C GLY A 303 -14.83 -3.57 -7.42
N PRO A 304 -15.18 -4.66 -6.70
CA PRO A 304 -14.20 -5.52 -6.06
C PRO A 304 -13.19 -6.12 -7.03
N SER A 305 -13.60 -6.48 -8.26
CA SER A 305 -12.67 -7.04 -9.25
C SER A 305 -11.62 -6.02 -9.66
N VAL A 306 -12.03 -4.78 -9.94
CA VAL A 306 -11.12 -3.71 -10.36
C VAL A 306 -10.15 -3.36 -9.23
N LEU A 307 -10.67 -3.15 -8.02
CA LEU A 307 -9.86 -2.77 -6.86
C LEU A 307 -8.84 -3.86 -6.48
N ASN A 308 -9.23 -5.14 -6.56
CA ASN A 308 -8.31 -6.24 -6.32
C ASN A 308 -7.15 -6.28 -7.32
N GLU A 309 -7.44 -6.09 -8.61
CA GLU A 309 -6.40 -6.10 -9.63
C GLU A 309 -5.46 -4.91 -9.50
N MET A 310 -5.98 -3.71 -9.21
CA MET A 310 -5.15 -2.55 -8.91
C MET A 310 -4.28 -2.78 -7.67
N ALA A 311 -4.82 -3.32 -6.58
CA ALA A 311 -4.05 -3.58 -5.37
C ALA A 311 -2.92 -4.60 -5.59
N ARG A 312 -3.17 -5.64 -6.40
CA ARG A 312 -2.16 -6.64 -6.78
C ARG A 312 -1.07 -6.05 -7.67
N ALA A 313 -1.45 -5.23 -8.64
CA ALA A 313 -0.52 -4.51 -9.50
C ALA A 313 0.32 -3.47 -8.73
N GLY A 314 -0.24 -2.87 -7.69
CA GLY A 314 0.35 -1.73 -6.96
C GLY A 314 1.45 -2.07 -5.96
N GLY A 315 1.84 -3.34 -5.84
CA GLY A 315 2.92 -3.76 -4.95
C GLY A 315 2.61 -3.64 -3.45
N TYR A 316 1.37 -3.32 -3.08
CA TYR A 316 0.96 -3.15 -1.67
C TYR A 316 -0.36 -3.88 -1.36
N ALA A 317 -0.59 -5.02 -1.99
CA ALA A 317 -1.72 -5.88 -1.69
C ALA A 317 -1.72 -6.35 -0.22
N ARG A 318 -2.91 -6.65 0.30
CA ARG A 318 -3.09 -7.30 1.60
C ARG A 318 -2.48 -8.71 1.56
N THR A 319 -1.52 -8.95 2.45
CA THR A 319 -0.82 -10.23 2.59
C THR A 319 -1.33 -11.02 3.78
N CYS A 320 -1.13 -12.33 3.78
CA CYS A 320 -1.55 -13.24 4.83
C CYS A 320 -0.63 -14.45 4.94
N LYS A 321 -0.61 -15.05 6.13
CA LYS A 321 -0.03 -16.37 6.41
C LYS A 321 -1.13 -17.41 6.67
N ALA A 322 -2.29 -16.97 7.16
CA ALA A 322 -3.46 -17.78 7.40
C ALA A 322 -4.75 -16.99 7.13
N THR A 323 -5.87 -17.69 6.96
CA THR A 323 -7.20 -17.10 6.71
C THR A 323 -7.60 -16.06 7.75
N VAL A 324 -7.20 -16.24 9.01
CA VAL A 324 -7.50 -15.30 10.09
C VAL A 324 -6.90 -13.91 9.85
N ASP A 325 -5.78 -13.82 9.12
CA ASP A 325 -5.10 -12.55 8.83
C ASP A 325 -5.91 -11.67 7.84
N CYS A 326 -6.79 -12.29 7.05
CA CYS A 326 -7.58 -11.60 6.04
C CYS A 326 -8.89 -11.00 6.58
N GLY A 327 -9.23 -11.28 7.83
CA GLY A 327 -10.47 -10.80 8.46
C GLY A 327 -11.71 -11.57 8.02
N ALA A 328 -12.86 -11.19 8.58
CA ALA A 328 -14.12 -11.89 8.38
C ALA A 328 -14.57 -11.90 6.91
N GLY A 329 -15.00 -13.08 6.44
CA GLY A 329 -15.53 -13.25 5.08
C GLY A 329 -14.47 -13.22 3.97
N ASP A 330 -13.18 -13.30 4.31
CA ASP A 330 -12.07 -13.33 3.36
C ASP A 330 -11.19 -14.56 3.61
N THR A 331 -10.47 -15.01 2.58
CA THR A 331 -9.63 -16.20 2.65
C THR A 331 -8.21 -15.91 2.25
N CYS A 332 -7.26 -16.54 2.93
CA CYS A 332 -5.86 -16.46 2.55
C CYS A 332 -5.56 -17.47 1.44
N ASP A 333 -5.03 -17.00 0.30
CA ASP A 333 -4.36 -17.86 -0.64
C ASP A 333 -2.93 -18.09 -0.15
N VAL A 334 -2.72 -19.22 0.53
CA VAL A 334 -1.41 -19.57 1.11
C VAL A 334 -0.32 -19.81 0.07
N ALA A 335 -0.66 -20.05 -1.20
CA ALA A 335 0.33 -20.23 -2.25
C ALA A 335 0.93 -18.90 -2.69
N THR A 336 0.11 -17.85 -2.76
CA THR A 336 0.54 -16.49 -3.11
C THR A 336 0.87 -15.63 -1.89
N GLY A 337 0.42 -16.03 -0.69
CA GLY A 337 0.54 -15.24 0.54
C GLY A 337 -0.36 -13.99 0.52
N LEU A 338 -1.42 -13.99 -0.28
CA LEU A 338 -2.31 -12.85 -0.48
C LEU A 338 -3.72 -13.14 0.03
N CYS A 339 -4.36 -12.13 0.59
CA CYS A 339 -5.77 -12.19 0.87
C CYS A 339 -6.57 -12.19 -0.44
N GLY A 340 -7.67 -12.95 -0.46
CA GLY A 340 -8.62 -12.99 -1.56
C GLY A 340 -9.06 -11.58 -1.93
N ARG A 341 -9.37 -10.77 -0.92
CA ARG A 341 -9.49 -9.31 -1.01
C ARG A 341 -8.13 -8.64 -0.79
N SER A 342 -7.49 -8.31 -1.90
CA SER A 342 -6.17 -7.71 -1.95
C SER A 342 -6.17 -6.20 -1.67
N PHE A 343 -7.29 -5.50 -1.85
CA PHE A 343 -7.47 -4.09 -1.47
C PHE A 343 -8.05 -3.95 -0.05
N TYR A 344 -7.94 -2.75 0.52
CA TYR A 344 -8.55 -2.42 1.82
C TYR A 344 -9.99 -1.95 1.59
N GLN A 345 -10.96 -2.71 2.10
CA GLN A 345 -12.37 -2.35 1.97
C GLN A 345 -12.83 -1.58 3.21
N ALA A 346 -13.65 -0.55 3.00
CA ALA A 346 -14.36 0.15 4.06
C ALA A 346 -15.81 0.45 3.67
N GLY A 347 -16.75 -0.09 4.43
CA GLY A 347 -18.18 0.16 4.27
C GLY A 347 -18.69 1.38 5.04
N ASN A 348 -17.91 1.95 5.96
CA ASN A 348 -18.28 3.08 6.83
C ASN A 348 -17.01 3.74 7.42
N ARG A 349 -17.17 4.80 8.20
CA ARG A 349 -16.06 5.50 8.85
C ARG A 349 -15.22 4.61 9.76
N GLU A 350 -15.82 3.75 10.57
CA GLU A 350 -15.09 2.89 11.50
C GLU A 350 -14.18 1.90 10.74
N GLU A 351 -14.70 1.28 9.69
CA GLU A 351 -13.94 0.38 8.83
C GLU A 351 -12.84 1.13 8.06
N LEU A 352 -13.11 2.35 7.58
CA LEU A 352 -12.10 3.18 6.93
C LEU A 352 -10.98 3.57 7.90
N ALA A 353 -11.34 3.99 9.12
CA ALA A 353 -10.37 4.28 10.17
C ALA A 353 -9.53 3.05 10.51
N SER A 354 -10.15 1.86 10.60
CA SER A 354 -9.42 0.60 10.81
C SER A 354 -8.48 0.28 9.65
N ALA A 355 -8.91 0.45 8.40
CA ALA A 355 -8.06 0.23 7.22
C ALA A 355 -6.85 1.17 7.20
N LEU A 356 -7.09 2.47 7.43
CA LEU A 356 -6.07 3.51 7.52
C LEU A 356 -5.09 3.24 8.67
N LYS A 357 -5.60 2.78 9.82
CA LYS A 357 -4.76 2.36 10.95
C LYS A 357 -3.86 1.19 10.57
N SER A 358 -4.39 0.12 9.97
CA SER A 358 -3.59 -1.02 9.52
C SER A 358 -2.52 -0.63 8.48
N ILE A 359 -2.78 0.40 7.68
CA ILE A 359 -1.79 0.98 6.77
C ILE A 359 -0.71 1.72 7.56
N SER A 360 -1.09 2.57 8.52
CA SER A 360 -0.13 3.33 9.35
C SER A 360 0.81 2.44 10.16
N GLU A 361 0.32 1.31 10.66
CA GLU A 361 1.10 0.35 11.43
C GLU A 361 2.20 -0.29 10.58
N ARG A 362 2.03 -0.36 9.26
CA ARG A 362 3.09 -0.80 8.34
C ARG A 362 4.17 0.25 8.09
N PHE A 363 3.90 1.52 8.39
CA PHE A 363 4.88 2.60 8.32
C PHE A 363 5.69 2.75 9.61
N LEU A 364 5.28 2.10 10.70
CA LEU A 364 6.06 2.10 11.92
C LEU A 364 7.42 1.48 11.64
N PRO A 365 8.53 2.17 11.97
CA PRO A 365 9.84 1.52 11.92
C PRO A 365 9.74 0.28 12.81
N GLY A 366 10.15 -0.88 12.27
CA GLY A 366 10.21 -2.12 13.06
C GLY A 366 11.04 -1.90 14.33
N GLU A 367 10.94 -2.79 15.31
CA GLU A 367 11.63 -2.62 16.60
C GLU A 367 13.16 -2.54 16.40
N PRO A 368 13.77 -1.35 16.44
CA PRO A 368 15.16 -1.17 16.02
C PRO A 368 16.13 -1.83 17.00
N CYS A 369 15.67 -2.04 18.23
CA CYS A 369 16.41 -2.70 19.29
C CYS A 369 16.17 -4.21 19.33
N PHE A 370 15.58 -4.81 18.29
CA PHE A 370 15.42 -6.26 18.20
C PHE A 370 15.75 -6.78 16.81
N THR A 371 16.72 -7.69 16.72
CA THR A 371 17.05 -8.39 15.48
C THR A 371 16.50 -9.81 15.53
N PRO A 372 15.41 -10.13 14.80
CA PRO A 372 14.81 -11.45 14.83
C PRO A 372 15.73 -12.49 14.15
N LEU A 373 15.79 -13.69 14.72
CA LEU A 373 16.48 -14.86 14.17
C LEU A 373 15.46 -15.98 13.98
N GLU A 374 15.53 -16.68 12.84
CA GLU A 374 14.70 -17.87 12.65
C GLU A 374 15.07 -18.96 13.67
N LYS A 375 14.15 -19.89 13.95
CA LYS A 375 14.46 -21.08 14.77
C LYS A 375 15.65 -21.89 14.20
N SER A 376 15.86 -21.83 12.90
CA SER A 376 17.00 -22.40 12.15
C SER A 376 18.28 -21.56 12.25
N GLN A 377 18.26 -20.41 12.93
CA GLN A 377 19.40 -19.51 13.11
C GLN A 377 19.81 -19.34 14.59
N LEU A 378 18.88 -19.53 15.54
CA LEU A 378 19.17 -19.43 16.98
C LEU A 378 20.25 -20.42 17.47
N PRO A 379 21.33 -19.98 18.12
CA PRO A 379 22.32 -20.90 18.68
C PRO A 379 21.79 -21.64 19.91
N SER A 380 22.43 -22.75 20.28
CA SER A 380 22.12 -23.51 21.50
C SER A 380 22.63 -22.84 22.79
N ASP A 381 23.60 -21.94 22.67
CA ASP A 381 24.19 -21.17 23.76
C ASP A 381 24.46 -19.74 23.28
N GLU A 382 24.21 -18.75 24.13
CA GLU A 382 24.50 -17.34 23.88
C GLU A 382 25.99 -17.09 23.58
N LYS A 383 26.92 -17.90 24.10
CA LYS A 383 28.35 -17.79 23.80
C LYS A 383 28.69 -18.04 22.33
N LEU A 384 27.78 -18.65 21.57
CA LEU A 384 27.96 -18.95 20.16
C LEU A 384 27.42 -17.84 19.25
N ILE A 385 26.97 -16.72 19.81
CA ILE A 385 26.58 -15.54 19.06
C ILE A 385 27.63 -14.44 19.21
N VAL A 386 27.89 -13.75 18.10
CA VAL A 386 28.78 -12.59 18.06
C VAL A 386 28.04 -11.48 17.34
N VAL A 387 27.92 -10.35 18.02
CA VAL A 387 27.24 -9.16 17.50
C VAL A 387 28.27 -8.07 17.21
N TYR A 388 28.12 -7.42 16.07
CA TYR A 388 28.88 -6.23 15.70
C TYR A 388 27.92 -5.06 15.50
N ILE A 389 28.30 -3.89 15.99
CA ILE A 389 27.62 -2.61 15.75
C ILE A 389 28.65 -1.70 15.07
N ASP A 390 28.37 -1.25 13.85
CA ASP A 390 29.29 -0.49 12.98
C ASP A 390 30.64 -1.17 12.77
N GLY A 391 30.62 -2.49 12.62
CA GLY A 391 31.82 -3.31 12.48
C GLY A 391 32.61 -3.53 13.78
N GLU A 392 32.19 -2.92 14.89
CA GLU A 392 32.81 -3.13 16.20
C GLU A 392 32.13 -4.25 16.97
N ARG A 393 32.92 -5.24 17.40
CA ARG A 393 32.41 -6.37 18.18
C ARG A 393 31.88 -5.88 19.54
N THR A 394 30.62 -6.17 19.82
CA THR A 394 29.94 -5.77 21.05
C THR A 394 29.71 -7.00 21.93
N LEU A 395 30.10 -6.94 23.21
CA LEU A 395 29.87 -8.02 24.17
C LEU A 395 28.44 -7.96 24.71
N ALA A 396 27.86 -9.12 25.02
CA ALA A 396 26.56 -9.22 25.69
C ALA A 396 26.61 -8.54 27.07
N GLY A 397 25.54 -7.87 27.46
CA GLY A 397 25.49 -7.11 28.70
C GLY A 397 24.25 -6.24 28.84
N PRO A 398 24.00 -5.70 30.04
CA PRO A 398 22.78 -4.96 30.36
C PRO A 398 22.63 -3.64 29.57
N ASP A 399 23.73 -3.10 29.06
CA ASP A 399 23.76 -1.84 28.29
C ASP A 399 24.03 -2.04 26.78
N THR A 400 24.04 -3.29 26.31
CA THR A 400 24.41 -3.64 24.94
C THR A 400 23.37 -4.54 24.29
N TRP A 401 23.43 -5.84 24.54
CA TRP A 401 22.50 -6.81 23.99
C TRP A 401 22.44 -8.10 24.81
N SER A 402 21.34 -8.84 24.63
CA SER A 402 21.12 -10.19 25.17
C SER A 402 20.42 -11.07 24.13
N LEU A 403 20.67 -12.38 24.18
CA LEU A 403 19.92 -13.35 23.38
C LEU A 403 18.56 -13.66 24.04
N GLU A 404 17.46 -13.43 23.32
CA GLU A 404 16.10 -13.73 23.75
C GLU A 404 15.43 -14.81 22.89
N GLU A 405 14.24 -15.25 23.29
CA GLU A 405 13.43 -16.14 22.47
C GLU A 405 13.10 -15.47 21.13
N GLY A 406 13.71 -15.98 20.06
CA GLY A 406 13.47 -15.49 18.69
C GLY A 406 14.44 -14.44 18.18
N GLY A 407 15.48 -14.03 18.92
CA GLY A 407 16.45 -13.08 18.38
C GLY A 407 17.38 -12.41 19.38
N VAL A 408 18.10 -11.39 18.90
CA VAL A 408 18.99 -10.55 19.72
C VAL A 408 18.26 -9.27 20.10
N ARG A 409 18.12 -9.01 21.39
CA ARG A 409 17.61 -7.73 21.91
C ARG A 409 18.76 -6.82 22.30
N PHE A 410 18.72 -5.59 21.84
CA PHE A 410 19.62 -4.52 22.24
C PHE A 410 18.99 -3.73 23.39
N THR A 411 19.81 -3.33 24.36
CA THR A 411 19.39 -2.54 25.52
C THR A 411 20.31 -1.35 25.73
N GLY A 412 19.88 -0.41 26.57
CA GLY A 412 20.73 0.68 27.03
C GLY A 412 21.29 1.57 25.90
N SER A 413 22.58 1.86 25.99
CA SER A 413 23.28 2.74 25.04
C SER A 413 23.31 2.17 23.61
N ALA A 414 23.40 0.86 23.44
CA ALA A 414 23.32 0.24 22.12
C ALA A 414 21.94 0.42 21.49
N CYS A 415 20.85 0.17 22.24
CA CYS A 415 19.50 0.44 21.75
C CYS A 415 19.29 1.92 21.43
N THR A 416 19.78 2.82 22.29
CA THR A 416 19.71 4.28 22.05
C THR A 416 20.43 4.67 20.75
N LYS A 417 21.60 4.08 20.47
CA LYS A 417 22.36 4.30 19.24
C LYS A 417 21.57 3.79 18.02
N LEU A 418 20.97 2.61 18.13
CA LEU A 418 20.12 2.06 17.09
C LEU A 418 18.93 2.97 16.83
N GLU A 419 18.14 3.35 17.83
CA GLU A 419 16.98 4.27 17.71
C GLU A 419 17.32 5.66 17.15
N ALA A 420 18.57 6.10 17.31
CA ALA A 420 19.08 7.34 16.77
C ALA A 420 19.54 7.23 15.30
N SER A 421 19.73 6.00 14.78
CA SER A 421 20.23 5.76 13.42
C SER A 421 19.31 6.36 12.37
N ARG A 422 19.94 6.99 11.36
CA ARG A 422 19.27 7.65 10.24
C ARG A 422 19.82 7.15 8.90
N PRO A 423 19.15 7.40 7.78
CA PRO A 423 19.64 6.97 6.47
C PRO A 423 20.91 7.71 6.05
N GLU A 424 21.09 8.95 6.49
CA GLU A 424 22.33 9.72 6.31
C GLU A 424 23.49 9.26 7.22
N ASP A 425 23.20 8.50 8.29
CA ASP A 425 24.17 7.95 9.24
C ASP A 425 23.68 6.57 9.75
N PRO A 426 23.72 5.54 8.87
CA PRO A 426 23.13 4.24 9.16
C PRO A 426 23.99 3.48 10.17
N VAL A 427 23.34 2.74 11.09
CA VAL A 427 24.05 1.86 12.02
C VAL A 427 23.99 0.44 11.49
N THR A 428 25.15 -0.18 11.27
CA THR A 428 25.21 -1.55 10.76
C THR A 428 25.22 -2.54 11.92
N VAL A 429 24.28 -3.50 11.92
CA VAL A 429 24.28 -4.59 12.90
C VAL A 429 24.54 -5.91 12.21
N GLU A 430 25.58 -6.61 12.65
CA GLU A 430 25.91 -7.94 12.17
C GLU A 430 25.76 -8.95 13.30
N VAL A 431 24.89 -9.94 13.12
CA VAL A 431 24.70 -11.04 14.08
C VAL A 431 25.21 -12.33 13.44
N ARG A 432 26.31 -12.86 13.99
CA ARG A 432 26.89 -14.15 13.60
C ARG A 432 26.52 -15.18 14.64
N ALA A 433 25.78 -16.21 14.24
CA ALA A 433 25.45 -17.34 15.11
C ALA A 433 26.17 -18.60 14.63
N ILE A 434 26.86 -19.27 15.56
CA ILE A 434 27.55 -20.54 15.33
C ILE A 434 26.69 -21.66 15.87
N ARG A 435 26.59 -22.76 15.12
CA ARG A 435 25.85 -23.96 15.50
C ARG A 435 26.75 -25.18 15.39
N GLN A 436 26.68 -26.04 16.40
CA GLN A 436 27.04 -27.45 16.25
C GLN A 436 25.85 -28.17 15.62
N LEU A 437 26.08 -28.86 14.51
CA LEU A 437 25.08 -29.73 13.86
C LEU A 437 24.97 -31.07 14.57
#